data_AF-A0A2P8VZM2-F1
#
_entry.id   AF-A0A2P8VZM2-F1
#
_cell.length_a   1.000
_cell.length_b   1.000
_cell.length_c   1.000
_cell.angle_alpha   90.00
_cell.angle_beta   90.00
_cell.angle_gamma   90.00
#
_symmetry.space_group_name_H-M   'P 1'
#
loop_
_entity.id
_entity.type
_entity.pdbx_description
1 polymer ?
#
loop_
_entity_poly.entity_id
_entity_poly.type
_entity_poly.pdbx_seq_one_letter_code
_entity_poly.pdbx_strand_id
1 'polypeptide(L)' 'MVILIPLKATDQLIQLSQHYNLSLPVPLSSGCASYLSPEEVDIIFELLTPFKAEDTTVAQLMVDLQDYIDLHKPVVPCDN' A
#
# COMPACT_ATOMS: atom_id res chain seq x y z
N MET A 1 -9.60 -10.93 -6.94
CA MET A 1 -9.56 -10.65 -5.49
C MET A 1 -8.90 -9.30 -5.33
N VAL A 2 -9.42 -8.43 -4.47
CA VAL A 2 -8.81 -7.12 -4.18
C VAL A 2 -8.67 -7.00 -2.67
N ILE A 3 -7.57 -6.41 -2.24
CA ILE A 3 -7.23 -6.16 -0.84
C ILE A 3 -7.53 -4.69 -0.56
N LEU A 4 -8.31 -4.43 0.50
CA LEU A 4 -8.43 -3.07 1.00
C LEU A 4 -7.21 -2.74 1.83
N ILE A 5 -6.54 -1.66 1.46
CA ILE A 5 -5.55 -1.03 2.31
C ILE A 5 -6.19 0.19 2.99
N PRO A 6 -6.07 0.33 4.32
CA PRO A 6 -6.67 1.45 5.03
C PRO A 6 -6.05 2.78 4.60
N LEU A 7 -6.78 3.86 4.86
CA LEU A 7 -6.34 5.23 4.55
C LEU A 7 -4.90 5.50 5.02
N LYS A 8 -4.58 5.13 6.26
CA LYS A 8 -3.24 5.34 6.82
C LYS A 8 -2.13 4.69 5.96
N ALA A 9 -2.35 3.44 5.52
CA ALA A 9 -1.38 2.74 4.68
C ALA A 9 -1.33 3.34 3.27
N THR A 10 -2.48 3.80 2.74
CA THR A 10 -2.57 4.50 1.46
C THR A 10 -1.76 5.80 1.48
N ASP A 11 -1.97 6.64 2.49
CA ASP A 11 -1.25 7.91 2.64
C ASP A 11 0.25 7.69 2.82
N GLN A 12 0.66 6.67 3.59
CA GLN A 12 2.06 6.29 3.73
C GLN A 12 2.66 5.83 2.39
N LEU A 13 1.91 5.05 1.60
CA LEU A 13 2.38 4.61 0.29
C LEU A 13 2.60 5.79 -0.68
N ILE A 14 1.68 6.77 -0.67
CA ILE A 14 1.79 8.01 -1.47
C ILE A 14 2.99 8.84 -1.00
N GLN A 15 3.18 8.99 0.31
CA GLN A 15 4.31 9.75 0.85
C GLN A 15 5.65 9.11 0.47
N LEU A 16 5.76 7.79 0.60
CA LEU A 16 6.97 7.06 0.22
C LEU A 16 7.21 7.08 -1.28
N SER A 17 6.15 6.99 -2.10
CA SER A 17 6.29 7.09 -3.55
C SER A 17 6.77 8.49 -3.97
N GLN A 18 6.31 9.54 -3.30
CA GLN A 18 6.82 10.90 -3.54
C GLN A 18 8.26 11.07 -3.03
N HIS A 19 8.57 10.54 -1.85
CA HIS A 19 9.89 10.64 -1.24
C HIS A 19 10.98 9.95 -2.08
N TYR A 20 10.68 8.75 -2.58
CA TYR A 20 11.60 7.94 -3.40
C TYR A 20 11.38 8.12 -4.91
N ASN A 21 10.50 9.03 -5.32
CA ASN A 21 10.12 9.29 -6.72
C ASN A 21 9.71 8.00 -7.48
N LEU A 22 8.92 7.15 -6.83
CA LEU A 22 8.41 5.88 -7.37
C LEU A 22 7.11 6.12 -8.14
N SER A 23 6.97 5.44 -9.28
CA SER A 23 5.72 5.38 -10.03
C SER A 23 4.90 4.19 -9.54
N LEU A 24 3.84 4.47 -8.77
CA LEU A 24 2.93 3.43 -8.29
C LEU A 24 2.10 2.86 -9.45
N PRO A 25 1.77 1.55 -9.43
CA PRO A 25 0.97 0.91 -10.48
C PRO A 25 -0.50 1.36 -10.46
N VAL A 26 -0.95 2.04 -9.40
CA VAL A 26 -2.32 2.51 -9.22
C VAL A 26 -2.39 4.00 -8.89
N PRO A 27 -3.43 4.70 -9.36
CA PRO A 27 -3.72 6.05 -8.91
C PRO A 27 -4.25 6.00 -7.47
N LEU A 28 -3.35 6.11 -6.50
CA LEU A 28 -3.73 6.32 -5.11
C LEU A 28 -4.11 7.78 -4.88
N SER A 29 -5.20 7.99 -4.14
CA SER A 29 -5.65 9.33 -3.74
C SER A 29 -5.58 9.44 -2.23
N SER A 30 -4.91 10.48 -1.73
CA SER A 30 -4.83 10.73 -0.29
C SER A 30 -6.23 11.03 0.26
N GLY A 31 -6.57 10.49 1.42
CA GLY A 31 -7.87 10.72 2.06
C GLY A 31 -8.91 9.61 1.87
N CYS A 32 -8.65 8.62 1.01
CA CYS A 32 -9.49 7.41 0.88
C CYS A 32 -8.70 6.12 1.11
N ALA A 33 -9.38 5.09 1.62
CA ALA A 33 -8.85 3.74 1.59
C ALA A 33 -8.79 3.25 0.13
N SER A 34 -7.74 2.50 -0.22
CA SER A 34 -7.50 2.07 -1.59
C SER A 34 -7.62 0.57 -1.75
N TYR A 35 -7.92 0.16 -2.98
CA TYR A 35 -8.02 -1.25 -3.34
C TYR A 35 -6.81 -1.61 -4.18
N LEU A 36 -6.13 -2.68 -3.80
CA LEU A 36 -5.02 -3.24 -4.56
C LEU A 36 -5.35 -4.68 -4.93
N SER A 37 -5.16 -5.01 -6.20
CA SER A 37 -5.07 -6.40 -6.64
C SER A 37 -3.76 -7.03 -6.14
N PRO A 38 -3.69 -8.38 -6.03
CA PRO A 38 -2.46 -9.07 -5.67
C PRO A 38 -1.27 -8.67 -6.55
N GLU A 39 -1.50 -8.50 -7.85
CA GLU A 39 -0.47 -8.09 -8.83
C GLU A 39 0.06 -6.68 -8.52
N GLU A 40 -0.81 -5.74 -8.17
CA GLU A 40 -0.41 -4.39 -7.79
C GLU A 40 0.35 -4.38 -6.45
N VAL A 41 -0.04 -5.24 -5.51
CA VAL A 41 0.69 -5.41 -4.24
C VAL A 41 2.10 -5.96 -4.50
N ASP A 42 2.24 -6.97 -5.34
CA ASP A 42 3.55 -7.54 -5.67
C ASP A 42 4.47 -6.48 -6.29
N ILE A 43 3.97 -5.67 -7.24
CA ILE A 43 4.72 -4.55 -7.83
C ILE A 43 5.13 -3.53 -6.76
N ILE A 44 4.22 -3.18 -5.85
CA ILE A 44 4.51 -2.25 -4.75
C ILE A 44 5.60 -2.82 -3.82
N PHE A 45 5.55 -4.12 -3.53
CA PHE A 45 6.57 -4.78 -2.71
C PHE A 45 7.93 -4.79 -3.40
N GLU A 46 7.98 -5.06 -4.71
CA GLU A 46 9.21 -4.99 -5.49
C GLU A 46 9.81 -3.58 -5.49
N LEU A 47 8.97 -2.55 -5.66
CA LEU A 47 9.41 -1.15 -5.62
C LEU A 47 9.94 -0.72 -4.24
N LEU A 48 9.34 -1.23 -3.16
CA LEU A 48 9.70 -0.88 -1.78
C LEU A 48 10.86 -1.71 -1.20
N THR A 49 11.09 -2.92 -1.70
CA THR A 49 12.11 -3.86 -1.20
C THR A 49 13.51 -3.24 -1.09
N PRO A 50 14.02 -2.46 -2.06
CA PRO A 50 15.34 -1.83 -1.96
C PRO A 50 15.49 -0.90 -0.74
N PHE A 51 14.42 -0.24 -0.32
CA PHE A 51 14.43 0.74 0.76
C PHE A 51 14.14 0.13 2.14
N LYS A 52 13.70 -1.13 2.18
CA LYS A 52 13.32 -1.84 3.42
C LYS A 52 14.42 -1.88 4.48
N ALA A 53 15.69 -1.94 4.07
CA ALA A 53 16.82 -1.99 4.99
C ALA A 53 17.19 -0.62 5.57
N GLU A 54 16.83 0.46 4.88
CA GLU A 54 17.26 1.83 5.18
C GLU A 54 16.14 2.64 5.87
N ASP A 55 14.87 2.36 5.54
CA ASP A 55 13.71 3.05 6.09
C ASP A 55 12.79 2.09 6.84
N THR A 56 12.74 2.27 8.16
CA THR A 56 11.85 1.53 9.06
C THR A 56 10.37 1.73 8.73
N THR A 57 10.01 2.86 8.11
CA THR A 57 8.64 3.16 7.67
C THR A 57 8.25 2.24 6.52
N VAL A 58 9.15 2.06 5.55
CA VAL A 58 8.97 1.12 4.43
C VAL A 58 8.84 -0.30 4.97
N ALA A 59 9.74 -0.70 5.88
CA ALA A 59 9.69 -2.04 6.48
C ALA A 59 8.37 -2.30 7.22
N GLN A 60 7.89 -1.34 8.01
CA GLN A 60 6.62 -1.47 8.72
C GLN A 60 5.43 -1.50 7.76
N LEU A 61 5.43 -0.66 6.72
CA LEU A 61 4.35 -0.63 5.73
C LEU A 61 4.24 -1.96 4.98
N MET A 62 5.36 -2.58 4.61
CA MET A 62 5.35 -3.90 3.96
C MET A 62 4.76 -4.99 4.88
N VAL A 63 5.02 -4.92 6.19
CA VAL A 63 4.40 -5.84 7.17
C VAL A 63 2.90 -5.59 7.26
N ASP A 64 2.49 -4.33 7.41
CA ASP A 64 1.07 -3.96 7.51
C ASP A 64 0.30 -4.42 6.26
N LEU A 65 0.87 -4.24 5.06
CA LEU A 65 0.27 -4.70 3.80
C LEU A 65 0.12 -6.22 3.76
N GLN A 66 1.13 -6.98 4.20
CA GLN A 66 1.04 -8.44 4.27
C GLN A 66 -0.06 -8.89 5.23
N ASP A 67 -0.17 -8.24 6.39
CA ASP A 67 -1.24 -8.52 7.35
C ASP A 67 -2.62 -8.26 6.73
N TYR A 68 -2.78 -7.22 5.91
CA TYR A 68 -4.06 -6.95 5.22
C TYR A 68 -4.40 -7.99 4.16
N ILE A 69 -3.40 -8.54 3.45
CA ILE A 69 -3.58 -9.66 2.51
C ILE A 69 -4.07 -10.89 3.27
N ASP A 70 -3.38 -11.24 4.36
CA ASP A 70 -3.63 -12.45 5.13
C ASP A 70 -5.00 -12.40 5.83
N LEU A 71 -5.41 -11.21 6.29
CA LEU A 71 -6.67 -11.01 6.98
C LEU A 71 -7.92 -11.20 6.08
N HIS A 72 -7.79 -11.26 4.74
CA HIS A 72 -8.89 -11.47 3.78
C HIS A 72 -10.16 -10.65 4.10
N LYS A 73 -10.03 -9.46 4.70
CA LYS A 73 -11.20 -8.74 5.20
C LYS A 73 -11.98 -8.15 4.01
N PRO A 74 -13.25 -8.57 3.80
CA PRO A 74 -14.08 -8.01 2.75
C PRO A 74 -14.35 -6.54 3.03
N VAL A 75 -14.38 -5.76 1.96
CA VAL A 75 -14.34 -4.31 2.01
C VAL A 75 -15.75 -3.72 2.09
N VAL A 76 -15.97 -2.78 3.00
CA VAL A 76 -17.11 -1.85 2.95
C VAL A 76 -16.64 -0.61 2.20
N PRO A 77 -17.21 -0.28 1.02
CA PRO A 77 -16.81 0.90 0.27
C PRO A 77 -17.04 2.17 1.07
N CYS A 78 -16.15 3.14 0.92
CA CYS A 78 -16.37 4.50 1.41
C CYS A 78 -17.58 5.07 0.66
N ASP A 79 -18.75 5.05 1.30
CA ASP A 79 -19.88 5.88 0.87
C ASP A 79 -19.46 7.36 0.96
N ASN A 80 -19.80 8.11 -0.09
CA ASN A 80 -19.59 9.55 -0.27
C ASN A 80 -19.91 10.40 0.98
#